data_AF-A0A2V5TK30-F1
#
_entry.id   AF-A0A2V5TK30-F1
#
_cell.length_a   1.000
_cell.length_b   1.000
_cell.length_c   1.000
_cell.angle_alpha   90.00
_cell.angle_beta   90.00
_cell.angle_gamma   90.00
#
_symmetry.space_group_name_H-M   'P 1'
#
loop_
_entity.id
_entity.type
_entity.pdbx_description
1 polymer ?
#
loop_
_entity_poly.entity_id
_entity_poly.type
_entity_poly.pdbx_seq_one_letter_code
_entity_poly.pdbx_strand_id
1 'polypeptide(L)'
;MKHEDDSIIEYRSTFTRRRFLRNFVVGTAVSSFMGRGWLGTLVADCQPVQPGAGILRVNVSGFEALKNENGSVRLALNAFTLTGTSNAFYPVLVNRGANNQFFALDTRCTHMGCVVPPFNATAGASV
;
A
#
# COMPACT_ATOMS: atom_id res chain seq x y z
N MET A 1 -30.70 -45.59 41.06
CA MET A 1 -29.66 -45.25 40.07
C MET A 1 -30.22 -45.58 38.71
N LYS A 2 -30.67 -44.55 37.98
CA LYS A 2 -31.34 -44.65 36.68
C LYS A 2 -30.79 -43.53 35.79
N HIS A 3 -30.51 -43.91 34.53
CA HIS A 3 -30.23 -43.10 33.35
C HIS A 3 -28.90 -42.34 33.33
N GLU A 4 -27.90 -42.99 32.73
CA GLU A 4 -26.84 -42.32 31.97
C GLU A 4 -27.41 -41.86 30.63
N ASP A 5 -27.57 -40.55 30.48
CA ASP A 5 -27.82 -39.87 29.20
C ASP A 5 -26.46 -39.58 28.53
N ASP A 6 -25.93 -40.56 27.79
CA ASP A 6 -24.82 -40.34 26.85
C ASP A 6 -25.35 -39.57 25.63
N SER A 7 -25.43 -38.25 25.78
CA SER A 7 -25.61 -37.33 24.67
C SER A 7 -24.30 -37.27 23.86
N ILE A 8 -24.17 -38.20 22.91
CA ILE A 8 -23.26 -38.09 21.78
C ILE A 8 -23.62 -36.78 21.07
N ILE A 9 -22.83 -35.72 21.29
CA ILE A 9 -22.88 -34.50 20.51
C ILE A 9 -22.40 -34.88 19.10
N GLU A 10 -23.32 -35.33 18.25
CA GLU A 10 -23.11 -35.31 16.81
C GLU A 10 -22.82 -33.86 16.44
N TYR A 11 -21.56 -33.54 16.13
CA TYR A 11 -21.22 -32.33 15.41
C TYR A 11 -21.75 -32.50 13.98
N ARG A 12 -23.06 -32.32 13.79
CA ARG A 12 -23.64 -32.16 12.46
C ARG A 12 -23.06 -30.89 11.87
N SER A 13 -22.09 -31.06 10.98
CA SER A 13 -21.66 -30.00 10.07
C SER A 13 -22.88 -29.55 9.26
N THR A 14 -23.56 -28.52 9.74
CA THR A 14 -24.71 -27.87 9.06
C THR A 14 -24.26 -27.07 7.84
N PHE A 15 -22.97 -27.12 7.52
CA PHE A 15 -22.37 -26.43 6.40
C PHE A 15 -22.42 -27.29 5.15
N THR A 16 -23.60 -27.32 4.52
CA THR A 16 -23.78 -28.02 3.24
C THR A 16 -22.88 -27.40 2.16
N ARG A 17 -22.27 -28.24 1.31
CA ARG A 17 -21.42 -27.81 0.17
C ARG A 17 -22.05 -26.67 -0.65
N ARG A 18 -23.37 -26.73 -0.85
CA ARG A 18 -24.12 -25.70 -1.58
C ARG A 18 -24.10 -24.33 -0.88
N ARG A 19 -24.15 -24.31 0.46
CA ARG A 19 -24.07 -23.08 1.25
C ARG A 19 -22.66 -22.49 1.23
N PHE A 20 -21.63 -23.34 1.28
CA PHE A 20 -20.25 -22.91 1.09
C PHE A 20 -20.03 -22.26 -0.29
N LEU A 21 -20.41 -22.97 -1.36
CA LEU A 21 -20.26 -22.47 -2.73
C LEU A 21 -21.00 -21.15 -2.94
N ARG A 22 -22.23 -21.04 -2.42
CA ARG A 22 -23.01 -19.80 -2.51
C ARG A 22 -22.31 -18.63 -1.81
N ASN A 23 -21.82 -18.84 -0.58
CA ASN A 23 -21.13 -17.79 0.16
C ASN A 23 -19.79 -17.41 -0.49
N PHE A 24 -19.05 -18.38 -1.01
CA PHE A 24 -17.78 -18.15 -1.70
C PHE A 24 -17.96 -17.36 -2.99
N VAL A 25 -18.95 -17.72 -3.82
CA VAL A 25 -19.26 -17.00 -5.07
C VAL A 25 -19.73 -15.58 -4.79
N VAL A 26 -20.63 -15.39 -3.81
CA VAL A 26 -21.10 -14.05 -3.42
C VAL A 26 -19.94 -13.21 -2.88
N GLY A 27 -19.10 -13.77 -2.00
CA GLY A 27 -17.91 -13.09 -1.50
C GLY A 27 -16.95 -12.69 -2.62
N THR A 28 -16.71 -13.58 -3.57
CA THR A 28 -15.83 -13.30 -4.72
C THR A 28 -16.40 -12.20 -5.62
N ALA A 29 -17.70 -12.22 -5.89
CA ALA A 29 -18.38 -11.20 -6.70
C ALA A 29 -18.34 -9.82 -6.01
N VAL A 30 -18.62 -9.77 -4.70
CA VAL A 30 -18.57 -8.53 -3.91
C VAL A 30 -17.13 -7.99 -3.85
N SER A 31 -16.15 -8.85 -3.58
CA SER A 31 -14.72 -8.45 -3.57
C SER A 31 -14.22 -7.99 -4.94
N SER A 32 -14.76 -8.55 -6.02
CA SER A 32 -14.41 -8.13 -7.39
C SER A 32 -15.08 -6.80 -7.77
N PHE A 33 -16.32 -6.57 -7.32
CA PHE A 33 -17.10 -5.38 -7.65
C PHE A 33 -16.75 -4.17 -6.79
N MET A 34 -16.46 -4.36 -5.50
CA MET A 34 -16.04 -3.28 -4.58
C MET A 34 -14.55 -2.87 -4.77
N GLY A 35 -13.82 -3.54 -5.67
CA GLY A 35 -12.48 -3.17 -6.07
C GLY A 35 -11.43 -3.32 -4.95
N ARG A 36 -10.27 -2.69 -5.12
CA ARG A 36 -9.13 -2.79 -4.18
C ARG A 36 -9.28 -1.98 -2.89
N GLY A 37 -10.37 -1.24 -2.70
CA GLY A 37 -10.55 -0.35 -1.55
C GLY A 37 -10.57 -1.07 -0.21
N TRP A 38 -11.20 -2.26 -0.13
CA TRP A 38 -11.27 -3.05 1.11
C TRP A 38 -9.93 -3.66 1.53
N LEU A 39 -8.99 -3.86 0.60
CA LEU A 39 -7.63 -4.33 0.92
C LEU A 39 -6.88 -3.29 1.75
N GLY A 40 -7.19 -2.00 1.61
CA GLY A 40 -6.63 -0.94 2.44
C GLY A 40 -6.93 -1.14 3.93
N THR A 41 -8.11 -1.65 4.26
CA THR A 41 -8.51 -1.93 5.64
C THR A 41 -7.75 -3.12 6.23
N LEU A 42 -7.49 -4.17 5.43
CA LEU A 42 -6.71 -5.34 5.89
C LEU A 42 -5.22 -5.02 6.12
N VAL A 43 -4.65 -4.09 5.35
CA VAL A 43 -3.25 -3.66 5.52
C VAL A 43 -3.05 -2.85 6.80
N ALA A 44 -4.10 -2.17 7.30
CA ALA A 44 -4.01 -1.32 8.50
C ALA A 44 -3.69 -2.10 9.79
N ASP A 45 -4.06 -3.39 9.86
CA ASP A 45 -3.82 -4.24 11.03
C ASP A 45 -2.46 -4.95 11.00
N CYS A 46 -1.68 -4.78 9.93
CA CYS A 46 -0.36 -5.41 9.82
C CYS A 46 0.68 -4.64 10.64
N GLN A 47 1.20 -5.28 11.68
CA GLN A 47 2.35 -4.80 12.43
C GLN A 47 3.65 -5.46 11.92
N PRO A 48 4.78 -4.73 11.88
CA PRO A 48 6.06 -5.31 11.47
C PRO A 48 6.48 -6.41 12.47
N VAL A 49 6.69 -7.63 11.97
CA VAL A 49 7.12 -8.78 12.79
C VAL A 49 8.57 -8.63 13.27
N GLN A 50 9.39 -7.91 12.50
CA GLN A 50 10.78 -7.58 12.86
C GLN A 50 11.00 -6.07 12.75
N PRO A 51 11.58 -5.43 13.78
CA PRO A 51 11.98 -4.03 13.69
C PRO A 51 13.17 -3.91 12.73
N GLY A 52 13.03 -3.07 11.70
CA GLY A 52 14.08 -2.85 10.69
C GLY A 52 13.61 -1.98 9.54
N ALA A 53 14.55 -1.58 8.69
CA ALA A 53 14.23 -0.84 7.46
C ALA A 53 13.52 -1.76 6.47
N GLY A 54 12.33 -1.35 6.02
CA GLY A 54 11.61 -2.03 4.94
C GLY A 54 12.25 -1.76 3.58
N ILE A 55 12.13 -2.71 2.65
CA ILE A 55 12.58 -2.53 1.26
C ILE A 55 11.35 -2.26 0.38
N LEU A 56 11.29 -1.06 -0.20
CA LEU A 56 10.32 -0.74 -1.24
C LEU A 56 10.90 -1.08 -2.62
N ARG A 57 10.36 -2.10 -3.29
CA ARG A 57 10.72 -2.42 -4.67
C ARG A 57 9.85 -1.63 -5.62
N VAL A 58 10.47 -0.85 -6.50
CA VAL A 58 9.79 0.04 -7.45
C VAL A 58 10.10 -0.41 -8.87
N ASN A 59 9.06 -0.60 -9.69
CA ASN A 59 9.23 -0.81 -11.11
C ASN A 59 9.30 0.56 -11.83
N VAL A 60 10.51 0.98 -12.18
CA VAL A 60 10.78 2.27 -12.83
C VAL A 60 10.05 2.40 -14.18
N SER A 61 9.92 1.31 -14.93
CA SER A 61 9.26 1.30 -16.24
C SER A 61 7.76 1.60 -16.20
N GLY A 62 7.14 1.46 -15.02
CA GLY A 62 5.72 1.76 -14.81
C GLY A 62 5.41 3.26 -14.71
N PHE A 63 6.43 4.12 -14.70
CA PHE A 63 6.26 5.56 -14.59
C PHE A 63 6.68 6.26 -15.88
N GLU A 64 5.70 6.85 -16.58
CA GLU A 64 5.94 7.60 -17.82
C GLU A 64 6.94 8.74 -17.64
N ALA A 65 6.87 9.47 -16.51
CA ALA A 65 7.79 10.56 -16.22
C ALA A 65 9.25 10.07 -16.17
N LEU A 66 9.52 8.87 -15.65
CA LEU A 66 10.87 8.31 -15.55
C LEU A 66 11.39 7.73 -16.88
N LYS A 67 10.60 7.77 -17.96
CA LYS A 67 11.08 7.39 -19.30
C LYS A 67 11.92 8.46 -19.98
N ASN A 68 11.81 9.70 -19.52
CA ASN A 68 12.59 10.83 -20.03
C ASN A 68 13.64 11.26 -19.02
N GLU A 69 14.76 11.77 -19.50
CA GLU A 69 15.71 12.49 -18.64
C GLU A 69 15.00 13.69 -18.01
N ASN A 70 15.44 14.09 -16.81
CA ASN A 70 14.83 15.14 -16.01
C ASN A 70 13.39 14.84 -15.55
N GLY A 71 12.98 13.57 -15.67
CA GLY A 71 11.74 13.06 -15.14
C GLY A 71 11.77 12.89 -13.62
N SER A 72 10.65 13.18 -12.96
CA SER A 72 10.52 13.06 -11.50
C SER A 72 9.18 12.49 -11.10
N VAL A 73 9.20 11.60 -10.11
CA VAL A 73 8.00 10.99 -9.53
C VAL A 73 8.10 11.02 -8.02
N ARG A 74 6.98 11.33 -7.37
CA ARG A 74 6.83 11.23 -5.91
C ARG A 74 6.02 10.00 -5.55
N LEU A 75 6.62 9.14 -4.74
CA LEU A 75 6.01 7.93 -4.21
C LEU A 75 5.43 8.24 -2.82
N ALA A 76 4.11 8.39 -2.75
CA ALA A 76 3.40 8.64 -1.51
C ALA A 76 3.05 7.30 -0.83
N LEU A 77 3.74 7.01 0.28
CA LEU A 77 3.48 5.80 1.09
C LEU A 77 2.38 6.03 2.14
N ASN A 78 2.07 7.29 2.41
CA ASN A 78 1.11 7.75 3.40
C ASN A 78 0.52 9.09 2.98
N ALA A 79 -0.61 9.46 3.59
CA ALA A 79 -1.19 10.78 3.39
C ALA A 79 -0.23 11.87 3.91
N PHE A 80 -0.14 12.96 3.15
CA PHE A 80 0.69 14.13 3.44
C PHE A 80 0.01 15.41 2.93
N THR A 81 0.44 16.55 3.45
CA THR A 81 0.08 17.88 2.97
C THR A 81 1.34 18.63 2.51
N LEU A 82 1.18 19.79 1.90
CA LEU A 82 2.33 20.62 1.49
C LEU A 82 3.19 21.06 2.69
N THR A 83 2.56 21.23 3.86
CA THR A 83 3.24 21.66 5.09
C THR A 83 3.96 20.52 5.81
N GLY A 84 3.79 19.27 5.38
CA GLY A 84 4.46 18.12 5.99
C GLY A 84 3.60 16.85 5.98
N THR A 85 3.99 15.88 6.80
CA THR A 85 3.26 14.65 7.04
C THR A 85 2.83 14.59 8.50
N SER A 86 1.61 14.14 8.78
CA SER A 86 1.15 13.81 10.13
C SER A 86 1.49 12.37 10.54
N ASN A 87 2.07 11.60 9.62
CA ASN A 87 2.31 10.17 9.72
C ASN A 87 3.81 9.85 9.73
N ALA A 88 4.14 8.57 9.91
CA ALA A 88 5.49 8.08 10.16
C ALA A 88 6.55 8.38 9.08
N PHE A 89 6.16 8.62 7.82
CA PHE A 89 7.10 8.76 6.70
C PHE A 89 6.83 9.98 5.84
N TYR A 90 7.89 10.57 5.31
CA TYR A 90 7.81 11.51 4.21
C TYR A 90 7.73 10.73 2.88
N PRO A 91 7.05 11.27 1.86
CA PRO A 91 7.11 10.68 0.52
C PRO A 91 8.55 10.61 0.00
N VAL A 92 8.81 9.66 -0.89
CA VAL A 92 10.13 9.50 -1.54
C VAL A 92 10.07 10.05 -2.95
N LEU A 93 11.05 10.87 -3.33
CA LEU A 93 11.24 11.32 -4.70
C LEU A 93 12.19 10.38 -5.45
N VAL A 94 11.82 10.05 -6.68
CA VAL A 94 12.67 9.34 -7.63
C VAL A 94 12.81 10.21 -8.87
N ASN A 95 14.06 10.57 -9.19
CA ASN A 95 14.41 11.39 -10.34
C ASN A 95 15.25 10.59 -11.33
N ARG A 96 15.04 10.83 -12.63
CA ARG A 96 15.93 10.34 -13.69
C ARG A 96 16.86 11.46 -14.14
N GLY A 97 18.15 11.27 -13.90
CA GLY A 97 19.19 12.15 -14.43
C GLY A 97 19.71 11.69 -15.79
N ALA A 98 20.80 12.33 -16.22
CA ALA A 98 21.50 11.98 -17.44
C ALA A 98 22.09 10.55 -17.39
N ASN A 99 22.32 9.96 -18.55
CA ASN A 99 22.98 8.65 -18.68
C ASN A 99 22.26 7.51 -17.95
N ASN A 100 20.92 7.58 -17.89
CA ASN A 100 20.08 6.55 -17.25
C ASN A 100 20.36 6.35 -15.75
N GLN A 101 20.82 7.39 -15.06
CA GLN A 101 21.01 7.38 -13.61
C GLN A 101 19.71 7.73 -12.87
N PHE A 102 19.46 7.06 -11.75
CA PHE A 102 18.30 7.31 -10.90
C PHE A 102 18.73 7.79 -9.52
N PHE A 103 18.07 8.83 -9.03
CA PHE A 103 18.33 9.42 -7.72
C PHE A 103 17.08 9.26 -6.85
N ALA A 104 17.24 8.71 -5.66
CA ALA A 104 16.19 8.59 -4.65
C ALA A 104 16.47 9.57 -3.51
N LEU A 105 15.48 10.39 -3.15
CA LEU A 105 15.62 11.47 -2.18
C LEU A 105 14.42 11.47 -1.23
N ASP A 106 14.66 11.88 0.02
CA ASP A 106 13.57 12.26 0.93
C ASP A 106 12.95 13.59 0.46
N THR A 107 11.62 13.68 0.46
CA THR A 107 10.91 14.94 0.15
C THR A 107 10.93 15.94 1.30
N ARG A 108 11.40 15.55 2.49
CA ARG A 108 11.49 16.45 3.63
C ARG A 108 12.47 17.59 3.34
N CYS A 109 11.94 18.79 3.18
CA CYS A 109 12.74 19.99 3.09
C CYS A 109 13.49 20.22 4.41
N THR A 110 14.81 20.39 4.34
CA THR A 110 15.64 20.68 5.52
C THR A 110 15.42 22.07 6.11
N HIS A 111 14.77 22.98 5.37
CA HIS A 111 14.42 24.32 5.84
C HIS A 111 13.26 24.29 6.84
N MET A 112 12.05 23.93 6.38
CA MET A 112 10.83 23.96 7.23
C MET A 112 10.13 22.61 7.36
N GLY A 113 10.72 21.51 6.88
CA GLY A 113 10.06 20.20 6.92
C GLY A 113 8.90 20.04 5.95
N CYS A 114 8.68 20.99 5.03
CA CYS A 114 7.64 20.87 4.01
C CYS A 114 7.92 19.73 3.03
N VAL A 115 6.89 19.27 2.31
CA VAL A 115 7.03 18.23 1.28
C VAL A 115 7.40 18.86 -0.04
N VAL A 116 8.64 18.62 -0.48
CA VAL A 116 9.15 19.12 -1.77
C VAL A 116 8.37 18.47 -2.93
N PRO A 117 7.91 19.24 -3.93
CA PRO A 117 7.24 18.71 -5.10
C PRO A 117 8.22 17.96 -6.04
N PRO A 118 7.72 17.13 -6.97
CA PRO A 118 8.53 16.57 -8.04
C PRO A 118 9.27 17.64 -8.82
N PHE A 119 10.48 17.31 -9.26
CA PHE A 119 11.27 18.19 -10.11
C PHE A 119 10.53 18.46 -11.42
N ASN A 120 10.54 19.73 -11.83
CA ASN A 120 9.95 20.18 -13.09
C ASN A 120 11.01 20.96 -13.88
N ALA A 121 11.47 20.37 -14.98
CA ALA A 121 12.48 20.98 -15.85
C ALA A 121 12.03 22.34 -16.43
N THR A 122 10.73 22.54 -16.62
CA THR A 122 10.16 23.78 -17.16
C THR A 122 10.22 24.93 -16.15
N ALA A 123 10.13 24.61 -14.86
CA ALA A 123 10.24 25.59 -13.78
C ALA A 123 11.71 25.99 -13.51
N GLY A 124 12.66 25.33 -14.17
CA GLY A 124 14.09 25.46 -13.91
C GLY A 124 14.51 24.82 -12.59
N ALA A 125 15.78 24.47 -12.48
CA ALA A 125 16.39 24.26 -11.17
C ALA A 125 16.52 25.64 -10.52
N SER A 126 15.53 26.07 -9.75
CA SER A 126 15.71 27.21 -8.85
C SER A 126 16.64 26.74 -7.72
N VAL A 127 17.94 26.95 -7.92
CA VAL A 127 18.92 27.08 -6.84
C VAL A 127 18.64 28.36 -6.06
#